data_AF-A0A671LLD9-F1
#
_entry.id   AF-A0A671LLD9-F1
#
_cell.length_a   1.000
_cell.length_b   1.000
_cell.length_c   1.000
_cell.angle_alpha   90.00
_cell.angle_beta   90.00
_cell.angle_gamma   90.00
#
_symmetry.space_group_name_H-M   'P 1'
#
loop_
_entity.id
_entity.type
_entity.pdbx_description
1 polymer ?
#
loop_
_entity_poly.entity_id
_entity_poly.type
_entity_poly.pdbx_seq_one_letter_code
_entity_poly.pdbx_strand_id
1 'polypeptide(L)'
;MERGIKRPREEADGVLREKQGCDADFRRWDVAETVFYLRREGLEQWEQMFREHGITGPGLPFLTEAHLEKMGVFPLGSRLQILHCLQKLWQVSNESMKVLNDPIHGHIELHPLLLRFVDTPQFQRLRHIKQLGGTYLVFPGASHNRFEHSVGVGYLAGCLVQALNERQPELLITKQDVLCVQIAGLCHDLGHGPFSHMFDGMFIPKVRPGEKWKHEMASVQMFDHLVRVNGLEEVMERHGLTLPVDLVFIKEQIAGPLDNSILNSSWPYKGRPMEKSFLYEIVANKRNGIDVDKWDYFARDCYHLGIQNNFDYQRFLKFARVCEVRGKKHICTRDKVHFAVVILTLGDMPKKIIIFWLNCKIRYTCGYFLVFCLDKKKIYLI
;
A
#
# COMPACT_ATOMS: atom_id res chain seq x y z
N MET A 1 26.03 70.22 14.19
CA MET A 1 25.96 68.91 14.86
C MET A 1 24.77 68.22 14.21
N GLU A 2 24.85 67.10 13.49
CA GLU A 2 25.66 65.91 13.68
C GLU A 2 26.08 65.27 12.34
N ARG A 3 27.03 64.34 12.45
CA ARG A 3 27.82 63.74 11.38
C ARG A 3 27.05 62.61 10.67
N GLY A 4 27.13 62.59 9.34
CA GLY A 4 26.71 61.44 8.53
C GLY A 4 27.65 60.25 8.71
N ILE A 5 27.11 59.14 9.20
CA ILE A 5 27.79 57.84 9.24
C ILE A 5 27.25 57.02 8.06
N LYS A 6 28.10 56.83 7.04
CA LYS A 6 27.91 55.84 5.97
C LYS A 6 28.07 54.43 6.58
N ARG A 7 27.06 53.56 6.44
CA ARG A 7 27.23 52.11 6.68
C ARG A 7 27.67 51.42 5.39
N PRO A 8 28.53 50.38 5.44
CA PRO A 8 29.03 49.69 4.26
C PRO A 8 28.10 48.56 3.78
N ARG A 9 28.16 48.37 2.45
CA ARG A 9 27.65 47.31 1.56
C ARG A 9 27.15 46.00 2.21
N GLU A 10 25.86 45.74 2.00
CA GLU A 10 25.23 44.41 1.97
C GLU A 10 25.68 43.67 0.70
N GLU A 11 26.82 42.97 0.72
CA GLU A 11 27.25 42.12 -0.41
C GLU A 11 27.79 40.74 0.04
N ALA A 12 27.74 40.41 1.33
CA ALA A 12 28.31 39.14 1.86
C ALA A 12 27.27 38.08 2.27
N ASP A 13 25.99 38.44 2.45
CA ASP A 13 24.95 37.50 2.92
C ASP A 13 24.20 36.75 1.80
N GLY A 14 24.43 37.11 0.54
CA GLY A 14 23.81 36.48 -0.63
C GLY A 14 24.37 35.09 -0.97
N VAL A 15 25.57 34.75 -0.51
CA VAL A 15 26.27 33.51 -0.90
C VAL A 15 25.99 32.34 0.07
N LEU A 16 25.45 32.62 1.27
CA LEU A 16 25.23 31.60 2.31
C LEU A 16 23.81 31.04 2.36
N ARG A 17 22.85 31.59 1.61
CA ARG A 17 21.45 31.11 1.58
C ARG A 17 21.09 30.20 0.40
N GLU A 18 21.95 30.04 -0.60
CA GLU A 18 21.65 29.24 -1.81
C GLU A 18 22.02 27.75 -1.73
N LYS A 19 22.56 27.22 -0.62
CA LYS A 19 22.96 25.80 -0.50
C LYS A 19 22.14 24.96 0.49
N GLN A 20 20.96 25.40 0.89
CA GLN A 20 20.04 24.57 1.70
C GLN A 20 19.23 23.53 0.91
N GLY A 21 19.48 23.37 -0.40
CA GLY A 21 18.80 22.40 -1.28
C GLY A 21 19.67 21.27 -1.86
N CYS A 22 20.89 21.06 -1.37
CA CYS A 22 21.90 20.25 -2.08
C CYS A 22 21.78 18.72 -1.93
N ASP A 23 20.80 18.20 -1.17
CA ASP A 23 20.59 16.75 -1.02
C ASP A 23 19.62 16.16 -2.08
N ALA A 24 19.19 16.97 -3.05
CA ALA A 24 18.04 16.68 -3.90
C ALA A 24 18.19 15.46 -4.84
N ASP A 25 19.39 14.92 -5.06
CA ASP A 25 19.56 13.65 -5.76
C ASP A 25 20.95 13.04 -5.49
N PHE A 26 21.13 12.40 -4.33
CA PHE A 26 22.40 11.74 -4.01
C PHE A 26 22.80 10.69 -5.05
N ARG A 27 21.88 10.22 -5.91
CA ARG A 27 22.16 9.25 -6.98
C ARG A 27 22.99 9.84 -8.12
N ARG A 28 23.24 11.15 -8.14
CA ARG A 28 24.15 11.78 -9.11
C ARG A 28 25.50 12.14 -8.52
N TRP A 29 25.69 11.90 -7.22
CA TRP A 29 26.90 12.34 -6.55
C TRP A 29 28.13 11.62 -7.06
N ASP A 30 29.12 12.41 -7.43
CA ASP A 30 30.47 11.91 -7.62
C ASP A 30 31.13 11.59 -6.26
N VAL A 31 32.39 11.15 -6.29
CA VAL A 31 33.16 10.83 -5.08
C VAL A 31 33.36 12.06 -4.20
N ALA A 32 33.53 13.24 -4.80
CA ALA A 32 33.77 14.47 -4.06
C ALA A 32 32.51 14.93 -3.30
N GLU A 33 31.34 14.84 -3.92
CA GLU A 33 30.04 15.14 -3.33
C GLU A 33 29.68 14.15 -2.21
N THR A 34 29.96 12.86 -2.43
CA THR A 34 29.78 11.80 -1.42
C THR A 34 30.63 12.06 -0.17
N VAL A 35 31.89 12.43 -0.38
CA VAL A 35 32.82 12.77 0.71
C VAL A 35 32.41 14.07 1.42
N PHE A 36 31.93 15.05 0.67
CA PHE A 36 31.41 16.30 1.23
C PHE A 36 30.21 16.05 2.17
N TYR A 37 29.32 15.12 1.81
CA TYR A 37 28.23 14.70 2.69
C TYR A 37 28.72 14.07 3.99
N LEU A 38 29.72 13.15 3.92
CA LEU A 38 30.31 12.55 5.12
C LEU A 38 30.87 13.59 6.08
N ARG A 39 31.58 14.60 5.55
CA ARG A 39 32.10 15.72 6.36
C ARG A 39 30.99 16.46 7.09
N ARG A 40 29.91 16.77 6.38
CA ARG A 40 28.76 17.50 6.93
C ARG A 40 28.06 16.74 8.05
N GLU A 41 28.04 15.41 7.96
CA GLU A 41 27.49 14.53 9.00
C GLU A 41 28.47 14.20 10.14
N GLY A 42 29.67 14.82 10.15
CA GLY A 42 30.68 14.61 11.19
C GLY A 42 31.42 13.26 11.07
N LEU A 43 31.48 12.70 9.86
CA LEU A 43 32.17 11.44 9.54
C LEU A 43 33.47 11.67 8.75
N GLU A 44 34.11 12.82 8.95
CA GLU A 44 35.32 13.27 8.24
C GLU A 44 36.51 12.30 8.34
N GLN A 45 36.58 11.51 9.40
CA GLN A 45 37.60 10.47 9.58
C GLN A 45 37.53 9.34 8.54
N TRP A 46 36.41 9.18 7.83
CA TRP A 46 36.21 8.11 6.84
C TRP A 46 36.33 8.59 5.38
N GLU A 47 36.59 9.89 5.16
CA GLU A 47 36.63 10.48 3.82
C GLU A 47 37.66 9.82 2.90
N GLN A 48 38.87 9.61 3.42
CA GLN A 48 39.97 9.05 2.62
C GLN A 48 39.64 7.63 2.16
N MET A 49 39.00 6.84 3.00
CA MET A 49 38.55 5.49 2.64
C MET A 49 37.50 5.52 1.52
N PHE A 50 36.51 6.42 1.59
CA PHE A 50 35.51 6.58 0.53
C PHE A 50 36.13 7.07 -0.79
N ARG A 51 37.18 7.92 -0.72
CA ARG A 51 37.94 8.36 -1.90
C ARG A 51 38.73 7.23 -2.54
N GLU A 52 39.48 6.47 -1.74
CA GLU A 52 40.34 5.37 -2.21
C GLU A 52 39.53 4.25 -2.87
N HIS A 53 38.34 3.96 -2.33
CA HIS A 53 37.45 2.95 -2.87
C HIS A 53 36.50 3.50 -3.96
N GLY A 54 36.61 4.78 -4.33
CA GLY A 54 35.81 5.39 -5.40
C GLY A 54 34.31 5.35 -5.14
N ILE A 55 33.87 5.47 -3.89
CA ILE A 55 32.46 5.38 -3.54
C ILE A 55 31.72 6.63 -4.00
N THR A 56 30.77 6.42 -4.91
CA THR A 56 29.88 7.44 -5.45
C THR A 56 28.49 7.31 -4.84
N GLY A 57 27.67 8.34 -5.04
CA GLY A 57 26.27 8.40 -4.64
C GLY A 57 25.42 7.16 -5.00
N PRO A 58 25.43 6.71 -6.26
CA PRO A 58 24.81 5.44 -6.68
C PRO A 58 25.26 4.21 -5.89
N GLY A 59 26.50 4.20 -5.39
CA GLY A 59 27.08 3.09 -4.64
C GLY A 59 26.64 3.03 -3.17
N LEU A 60 26.20 4.16 -2.60
CA LEU A 60 25.84 4.28 -1.18
C LEU A 60 24.73 3.31 -0.73
N PRO A 61 23.64 3.07 -1.48
CA PRO A 61 22.59 2.12 -1.10
C PRO A 61 23.06 0.67 -0.98
N PHE A 62 24.17 0.32 -1.65
CA PHE A 62 24.70 -1.04 -1.67
C PHE A 62 25.78 -1.27 -0.62
N LEU A 63 26.15 -0.25 0.17
CA LEU A 63 27.06 -0.43 1.29
C LEU A 63 26.40 -1.24 2.39
N THR A 64 27.03 -2.36 2.72
CA THR A 64 26.64 -3.23 3.82
C THR A 64 27.68 -3.12 4.93
N GLU A 65 27.34 -3.64 6.11
CA GLU A 65 28.27 -3.74 7.23
C GLU A 65 29.53 -4.54 6.84
N ALA A 66 29.36 -5.66 6.13
CA ALA A 66 30.46 -6.47 5.61
C ALA A 66 31.30 -5.74 4.54
N HIS A 67 30.70 -4.83 3.75
CA HIS A 67 31.45 -3.99 2.82
C HIS A 67 32.34 -3.01 3.57
N LEU A 68 31.80 -2.31 4.57
CA LEU A 68 32.56 -1.35 5.39
C LEU A 68 33.68 -2.04 6.17
N GLU A 69 33.46 -3.26 6.65
CA GLU A 69 34.51 -4.06 7.28
C GLU A 69 35.66 -4.39 6.31
N LYS A 70 35.34 -4.85 5.09
CA LYS A 70 36.34 -5.12 4.04
C LYS A 70 37.10 -3.87 3.60
N MET A 71 36.49 -2.70 3.71
CA MET A 71 37.08 -1.39 3.40
C MET A 71 37.94 -0.84 4.54
N GLY A 72 38.08 -1.56 5.65
CA GLY A 72 38.96 -1.21 6.78
C GLY A 72 38.27 -0.51 7.96
N VAL A 73 36.93 -0.46 8.00
CA VAL A 73 36.19 0.04 9.18
C VAL A 73 35.97 -1.10 10.17
N PHE A 74 36.95 -1.38 11.02
CA PHE A 74 36.92 -2.52 11.96
C PHE A 74 35.98 -2.35 13.17
N PRO A 75 35.80 -1.15 13.77
CA PRO A 75 34.87 -1.00 14.89
C PRO A 75 33.41 -1.11 14.42
N LEU A 76 32.66 -2.07 14.96
CA LEU A 76 31.24 -2.24 14.65
C LEU A 76 30.43 -0.96 14.89
N GLY A 77 30.71 -0.23 15.98
CA GLY A 77 30.06 1.04 16.28
C GLY A 77 30.22 2.08 15.17
N SER A 78 31.42 2.17 14.57
CA SER A 78 31.68 3.08 13.46
C SER A 78 30.99 2.65 12.18
N ARG A 79 30.94 1.34 11.88
CA ARG A 79 30.18 0.81 10.74
C ARG A 79 28.70 1.15 10.85
N LEU A 80 28.11 0.94 12.04
CA LEU A 80 26.72 1.28 12.30
C LEU A 80 26.46 2.78 12.23
N GLN A 81 27.39 3.62 12.72
CA GLN A 81 27.28 5.07 12.63
C GLN A 81 27.30 5.57 11.18
N ILE A 82 28.17 5.01 10.33
CA ILE A 82 28.22 5.32 8.89
C ILE A 82 26.91 4.90 8.23
N LEU A 83 26.47 3.65 8.42
CA LEU A 83 25.22 3.15 7.83
C LEU A 83 24.01 3.97 8.29
N HIS A 84 23.97 4.38 9.54
CA HIS A 84 22.92 5.25 10.07
C HIS A 84 22.92 6.64 9.42
N CYS A 85 24.10 7.24 9.20
CA CYS A 85 24.18 8.53 8.50
C CYS A 85 23.82 8.40 7.02
N LEU A 86 24.20 7.30 6.35
CA LEU A 86 23.77 7.03 4.98
C LEU A 86 22.26 6.78 4.88
N GLN A 87 21.66 6.18 5.91
CA GLN A 87 20.20 6.04 6.00
C GLN A 87 19.45 7.37 5.95
N LYS A 88 20.06 8.46 6.40
CA LYS A 88 19.45 9.80 6.29
C LYS A 88 19.33 10.26 4.83
N LEU A 89 20.22 9.84 3.93
CA LEU A 89 20.12 10.15 2.49
C LEU A 89 18.85 9.57 1.86
N TRP A 90 18.46 8.37 2.28
CA TRP A 90 17.23 7.72 1.83
C TRP A 90 15.99 8.26 2.54
N GLN A 91 16.17 8.99 3.64
CA GLN A 91 15.10 9.73 4.31
C GLN A 91 14.87 11.12 3.67
N VAL A 92 15.67 11.54 2.68
CA VAL A 92 15.44 12.77 1.89
C VAL A 92 14.35 12.58 0.81
N SER A 93 13.33 11.74 1.06
CA SER A 93 11.99 12.12 0.61
C SER A 93 11.40 12.98 1.72
N ASN A 94 11.66 14.29 1.66
CA ASN A 94 11.16 15.30 2.60
C ASN A 94 9.63 15.50 2.48
N GLU A 95 8.91 14.49 2.00
CA GLU A 95 7.46 14.46 1.92
C GLU A 95 6.94 13.89 3.25
N SER A 96 6.30 14.75 4.04
CA SER A 96 5.68 14.35 5.30
C SER A 96 4.56 13.34 5.07
N MET A 97 4.36 12.42 6.02
CA MET A 97 3.16 11.58 6.06
C MET A 97 1.92 12.48 5.98
N LYS A 98 0.95 12.11 5.14
CA LYS A 98 -0.32 12.84 5.07
C LYS A 98 -1.33 12.15 5.96
N VAL A 99 -1.98 12.95 6.81
CA VAL A 99 -3.05 12.47 7.68
C VAL A 99 -4.39 12.66 6.98
N LEU A 100 -5.17 11.59 6.88
CA LEU A 100 -6.57 11.62 6.48
C LEU A 100 -7.44 11.33 7.71
N ASN A 101 -8.58 12.01 7.80
CA ASN A 101 -9.57 11.70 8.83
C ASN A 101 -10.63 10.76 8.24
N ASP A 102 -10.73 9.56 8.77
CA ASP A 102 -11.70 8.54 8.38
C ASP A 102 -12.66 8.26 9.57
N PRO A 103 -13.98 8.24 9.36
CA PRO A 103 -14.94 8.07 10.46
C PRO A 103 -14.91 6.68 11.11
N ILE A 104 -14.32 5.68 10.45
CA ILE A 104 -14.21 4.29 10.91
C ILE A 104 -12.89 4.06 11.66
N HIS A 105 -11.80 4.63 11.16
CA HIS A 105 -10.45 4.38 11.65
C HIS A 105 -9.80 5.57 12.39
N GLY A 106 -10.45 6.73 12.41
CA GLY A 106 -9.88 7.96 12.94
C GLY A 106 -8.80 8.53 12.02
N HIS A 107 -7.65 8.90 12.59
CA HIS A 107 -6.55 9.45 11.81
C HIS A 107 -5.75 8.34 11.12
N ILE A 108 -5.76 8.35 9.79
CA ILE A 108 -4.99 7.45 8.94
C ILE A 108 -3.75 8.20 8.43
N GLU A 109 -2.56 7.69 8.72
CA GLU A 109 -1.32 8.19 8.15
C GLU A 109 -0.99 7.45 6.86
N LEU A 110 -0.77 8.21 5.78
CA LEU A 110 -0.37 7.68 4.49
C LEU A 110 1.06 8.10 4.15
N HIS A 111 1.86 7.08 3.81
CA HIS A 111 3.20 7.25 3.29
C HIS A 111 3.19 7.99 1.94
N PRO A 112 4.16 8.87 1.65
CA PRO A 112 4.21 9.64 0.40
C PRO A 112 4.04 8.79 -0.86
N LEU A 113 4.72 7.65 -0.94
CA LEU A 113 4.52 6.68 -2.03
C LEU A 113 3.05 6.29 -2.22
N LEU A 114 2.31 6.01 -1.15
CA LEU A 114 0.90 5.62 -1.22
C LEU A 114 0.04 6.76 -1.78
N LEU A 115 0.34 8.01 -1.41
CA LEU A 115 -0.33 9.19 -1.95
C LEU A 115 -0.15 9.31 -3.46
N ARG A 116 1.01 8.93 -3.99
CA ARG A 116 1.26 8.91 -5.44
C ARG A 116 0.34 7.94 -6.19
N PHE A 117 -0.16 6.89 -5.54
CA PHE A 117 -1.21 6.03 -6.11
C PHE A 117 -2.60 6.65 -5.93
N VAL A 118 -2.89 7.17 -4.74
CA VAL A 118 -4.20 7.76 -4.41
C VAL A 118 -4.50 8.97 -5.31
N ASP A 119 -3.52 9.83 -5.57
CA ASP A 119 -3.66 11.05 -6.36
C ASP A 119 -3.52 10.80 -7.88
N THR A 120 -4.08 9.69 -8.36
CA THR A 120 -4.17 9.35 -9.79
C THR A 120 -5.62 9.30 -10.26
N PRO A 121 -5.94 9.60 -11.54
CA PRO A 121 -7.29 9.44 -12.07
C PRO A 121 -7.84 8.02 -11.90
N GLN A 122 -6.97 7.01 -12.05
CA GLN A 122 -7.32 5.59 -11.95
C GLN A 122 -7.83 5.23 -10.55
N PHE A 123 -7.24 5.82 -9.49
CA PHE A 123 -7.67 5.63 -8.11
C PHE A 123 -8.81 6.58 -7.73
N GLN A 124 -8.72 7.87 -8.07
CA GLN A 124 -9.74 8.88 -7.76
C GLN A 124 -11.11 8.53 -8.34
N ARG A 125 -11.17 7.78 -9.45
CA ARG A 125 -12.44 7.30 -10.01
C ARG A 125 -13.28 6.51 -8.99
N LEU A 126 -12.66 5.85 -8.00
CA LEU A 126 -13.35 5.05 -6.98
C LEU A 126 -14.28 5.92 -6.12
N ARG A 127 -14.12 7.25 -6.12
CA ARG A 127 -15.05 8.20 -5.47
C ARG A 127 -16.44 8.20 -6.11
N HIS A 128 -16.55 7.67 -7.32
CA HIS A 128 -17.79 7.65 -8.10
C HIS A 128 -18.42 6.26 -8.18
N ILE A 129 -17.91 5.28 -7.41
CA ILE A 129 -18.41 3.90 -7.41
C ILE A 129 -18.93 3.55 -6.03
N LYS A 130 -20.26 3.49 -5.89
CA LYS A 130 -20.93 3.14 -4.63
C LYS A 130 -20.51 1.75 -4.14
N GLN A 131 -20.10 1.65 -2.87
CA GLN A 131 -19.66 0.39 -2.25
C GLN A 131 -20.75 -0.68 -2.38
N LEU A 132 -21.96 -0.33 -1.95
CA LEU A 132 -23.12 -1.24 -1.94
C LEU A 132 -24.03 -1.09 -3.17
N GLY A 133 -23.57 -0.40 -4.22
CA GLY A 133 -24.32 -0.23 -5.47
C GLY A 133 -25.74 0.32 -5.24
N GLY A 134 -26.75 -0.41 -5.73
CA GLY A 134 -28.16 -0.02 -5.63
C GLY A 134 -28.71 0.02 -4.20
N THR A 135 -28.00 -0.51 -3.21
CA THR A 135 -28.41 -0.45 -1.79
C THR A 135 -28.63 0.97 -1.31
N TYR A 136 -27.87 1.93 -1.84
CA TYR A 136 -28.03 3.36 -1.54
C TYR A 136 -29.46 3.88 -1.81
N LEU A 137 -30.18 3.28 -2.77
CA LEU A 137 -31.56 3.65 -3.10
C LEU A 137 -32.58 3.13 -2.07
N VAL A 138 -32.16 2.25 -1.16
CA VAL A 138 -32.98 1.70 -0.07
C VAL A 138 -32.53 2.22 1.29
N PHE A 139 -31.21 2.26 1.50
CA PHE A 139 -30.56 2.78 2.69
C PHE A 139 -29.86 4.09 2.35
N PRO A 140 -30.47 5.25 2.64
CA PRO A 140 -29.89 6.54 2.28
C PRO A 140 -28.54 6.81 2.97
N GLY A 141 -28.26 6.14 4.08
CA GLY A 141 -26.95 6.17 4.76
C GLY A 141 -25.84 5.41 4.02
N ALA A 142 -26.17 4.46 3.12
CA ALA A 142 -25.22 3.69 2.32
C ALA A 142 -24.66 4.50 1.13
N SER A 143 -24.26 5.75 1.38
CA SER A 143 -23.77 6.70 0.38
C SER A 143 -22.28 6.55 0.06
N HIS A 144 -21.57 5.72 0.82
CA HIS A 144 -20.13 5.52 0.70
C HIS A 144 -19.73 4.82 -0.61
N ASN A 145 -18.51 5.11 -1.03
CA ASN A 145 -17.90 4.64 -2.26
C ASN A 145 -16.68 3.75 -1.98
N ARG A 146 -16.18 3.11 -3.04
CA ARG A 146 -15.01 2.24 -3.00
C ARG A 146 -13.75 2.99 -2.57
N PHE A 147 -13.66 4.30 -2.79
CA PHE A 147 -12.46 5.11 -2.47
C PHE A 147 -12.07 5.05 -1.00
N GLU A 148 -12.97 5.43 -0.09
CA GLU A 148 -12.71 5.46 1.34
C GLU A 148 -12.49 4.06 1.92
N HIS A 149 -13.18 3.07 1.37
CA HIS A 149 -12.95 1.66 1.67
C HIS A 149 -11.53 1.22 1.27
N SER A 150 -11.10 1.48 0.03
CA SER A 150 -9.74 1.14 -0.42
C SER A 150 -8.66 1.80 0.43
N VAL A 151 -8.84 3.06 0.83
CA VAL A 151 -7.93 3.76 1.77
C VAL A 151 -7.88 3.04 3.12
N GLY A 152 -9.02 2.67 3.69
CA GLY A 152 -9.09 1.93 4.95
C GLY A 152 -8.47 0.53 4.87
N VAL A 153 -8.65 -0.19 3.77
CA VAL A 153 -7.99 -1.49 3.55
C VAL A 153 -6.47 -1.34 3.47
N GLY A 154 -5.97 -0.34 2.74
CA GLY A 154 -4.54 -0.02 2.71
C GLY A 154 -3.96 0.29 4.10
N TYR A 155 -4.72 1.03 4.92
CA TYR A 155 -4.36 1.32 6.31
C TYR A 155 -4.30 0.05 7.17
N LEU A 156 -5.38 -0.75 7.18
CA LEU A 156 -5.45 -1.98 7.99
C LEU A 156 -4.42 -3.02 7.55
N ALA A 157 -4.11 -3.11 6.25
CA ALA A 157 -3.04 -3.95 5.73
C ALA A 157 -1.70 -3.55 6.35
N GLY A 158 -1.41 -2.25 6.41
CA GLY A 158 -0.24 -1.67 7.10
C GLY A 158 -0.21 -1.99 8.59
N CYS A 159 -1.33 -1.79 9.29
CA CYS A 159 -1.43 -2.11 10.72
C CYS A 159 -1.14 -3.59 11.00
N LEU A 160 -1.69 -4.51 10.21
CA LEU A 160 -1.49 -5.95 10.41
C LEU A 160 -0.04 -6.36 10.16
N VAL A 161 0.55 -5.92 9.04
CA VAL A 161 1.94 -6.30 8.72
C VAL A 161 2.94 -5.72 9.73
N GLN A 162 2.73 -4.48 10.19
CA GLN A 162 3.56 -3.85 11.24
C GLN A 162 3.39 -4.58 12.58
N ALA A 163 2.14 -4.91 12.96
CA ALA A 163 1.83 -5.69 14.14
C ALA A 163 2.56 -7.06 14.15
N LEU A 164 2.64 -7.74 13.01
CA LEU A 164 3.38 -9.00 12.90
C LEU A 164 4.89 -8.77 13.02
N ASN A 165 5.42 -7.74 12.37
CA ASN A 165 6.85 -7.40 12.39
C ASN A 165 7.36 -7.05 13.80
N GLU A 166 6.63 -6.21 14.53
CA GLU A 166 6.99 -5.81 15.89
C GLU A 166 7.01 -6.99 16.86
N ARG A 167 6.07 -7.92 16.72
CA ARG A 167 5.93 -9.09 17.62
C ARG A 167 6.86 -10.23 17.27
N GLN A 168 7.27 -10.31 16.01
CA GLN A 168 8.12 -11.38 15.48
C GLN A 168 9.15 -10.84 14.47
N PRO A 169 10.18 -10.10 14.96
CA PRO A 169 11.25 -9.59 14.10
C PRO A 169 11.98 -10.69 13.32
N GLU A 170 11.96 -11.93 13.81
CA GLU A 170 12.51 -13.11 13.12
C GLU A 170 11.82 -13.45 11.80
N LEU A 171 10.67 -12.83 11.49
CA LEU A 171 9.99 -12.96 10.20
C LEU A 171 10.67 -12.15 9.08
N LEU A 172 11.60 -11.25 9.43
CA LEU A 172 12.36 -10.43 8.49
C LEU A 172 11.48 -9.66 7.51
N ILE A 173 10.39 -9.07 8.02
CA ILE A 173 9.48 -8.21 7.26
C ILE A 173 10.19 -6.87 7.03
N THR A 174 10.42 -6.52 5.77
CA THR A 174 11.13 -5.29 5.42
C THR A 174 10.17 -4.12 5.24
N LYS A 175 10.67 -2.88 5.25
CA LYS A 175 9.86 -1.70 4.90
C LYS A 175 9.25 -1.82 3.49
N GLN A 176 10.00 -2.41 2.56
CA GLN A 176 9.55 -2.74 1.21
C GLN A 176 8.34 -3.69 1.23
N ASP A 177 8.35 -4.73 2.07
CA ASP A 177 7.19 -5.62 2.23
C ASP A 177 5.97 -4.87 2.76
N VAL A 178 6.15 -4.02 3.77
CA VAL A 178 5.07 -3.21 4.36
C VAL A 178 4.43 -2.33 3.29
N LEU A 179 5.24 -1.59 2.52
CA LEU A 179 4.74 -0.74 1.44
C LEU A 179 4.02 -1.55 0.36
N CYS A 180 4.55 -2.71 -0.05
CA CYS A 180 3.89 -3.55 -1.05
C CYS A 180 2.54 -4.07 -0.56
N VAL A 181 2.43 -4.50 0.70
CA VAL A 181 1.18 -4.94 1.31
C VAL A 181 0.17 -3.80 1.40
N GLN A 182 0.60 -2.59 1.76
CA GLN A 182 -0.27 -1.41 1.77
C GLN A 182 -0.74 -1.02 0.37
N ILE A 183 0.15 -1.03 -0.65
CA ILE A 183 -0.22 -0.76 -2.04
C ILE A 183 -1.22 -1.80 -2.55
N ALA A 184 -1.02 -3.09 -2.24
CA ALA A 184 -1.97 -4.13 -2.58
C ALA A 184 -3.34 -3.89 -1.93
N GLY A 185 -3.36 -3.52 -0.64
CA GLY A 185 -4.59 -3.15 0.07
C GLY A 185 -5.31 -1.95 -0.55
N LEU A 186 -4.57 -0.89 -0.89
CA LEU A 186 -5.14 0.27 -1.61
C LEU A 186 -5.71 -0.13 -2.97
N CYS A 187 -5.02 -1.00 -3.70
CA CYS A 187 -5.29 -1.26 -5.10
C CYS A 187 -6.24 -2.44 -5.36
N HIS A 188 -6.66 -3.19 -4.33
CA HIS A 188 -7.41 -4.43 -4.49
C HIS A 188 -8.74 -4.26 -5.23
N ASP A 189 -9.37 -3.08 -5.11
CA ASP A 189 -10.67 -2.73 -5.67
C ASP A 189 -10.61 -1.83 -6.92
N LEU A 190 -9.40 -1.59 -7.45
CA LEU A 190 -9.21 -0.78 -8.65
C LEU A 190 -9.90 -1.33 -9.90
N GLY A 191 -10.48 -2.52 -9.88
CA GLY A 191 -11.16 -3.13 -11.03
C GLY A 191 -12.67 -3.03 -10.97
N HIS A 192 -13.26 -2.51 -9.89
CA HIS A 192 -14.71 -2.41 -9.80
C HIS A 192 -15.28 -1.47 -10.87
N GLY A 193 -16.39 -1.91 -11.46
CA GLY A 193 -17.21 -1.14 -12.40
C GLY A 193 -18.40 -0.46 -11.71
N PRO A 194 -19.28 0.21 -12.49
CA PRO A 194 -20.47 0.89 -11.96
C PRO A 194 -21.34 -0.02 -11.09
N PHE A 195 -21.72 0.47 -9.90
CA PHE A 195 -22.48 -0.28 -8.89
C PHE A 195 -21.78 -1.55 -8.35
N SER A 196 -20.45 -1.55 -8.32
CA SER A 196 -19.61 -2.57 -7.66
C SER A 196 -19.97 -3.99 -8.12
N HIS A 197 -20.45 -4.85 -7.21
CA HIS A 197 -20.72 -6.26 -7.51
C HIS A 197 -21.87 -6.51 -8.50
N MET A 198 -22.66 -5.48 -8.84
CA MET A 198 -23.66 -5.59 -9.90
C MET A 198 -22.98 -5.71 -11.27
N PHE A 199 -21.79 -5.13 -11.44
CA PHE A 199 -21.11 -5.07 -12.74
C PHE A 199 -20.49 -6.42 -13.12
N ASP A 200 -19.60 -6.99 -12.31
CA ASP A 200 -19.05 -8.34 -12.49
C ASP A 200 -20.10 -9.43 -12.28
N GLY A 201 -20.94 -9.29 -11.25
CA GLY A 201 -21.81 -10.38 -10.83
C GLY A 201 -23.07 -10.56 -11.68
N MET A 202 -23.49 -9.52 -12.42
CA MET A 202 -24.74 -9.56 -13.18
C MET A 202 -24.63 -8.98 -14.59
N PHE A 203 -24.06 -7.79 -14.72
CA PHE A 203 -24.04 -7.09 -16.00
C PHE A 203 -23.13 -7.77 -17.02
N ILE A 204 -21.83 -7.95 -16.70
CA ILE A 204 -20.87 -8.59 -17.61
C ILE A 204 -21.31 -10.01 -18.01
N PRO A 205 -21.75 -10.90 -17.08
CA PRO A 205 -22.27 -12.20 -17.45
C PRO A 205 -23.47 -12.15 -18.40
N LYS A 206 -24.30 -11.11 -18.34
CA LYS A 206 -25.45 -10.93 -19.24
C LYS A 206 -25.04 -10.42 -20.62
N VAL A 207 -24.14 -9.44 -20.69
CA VAL A 207 -23.75 -8.82 -21.97
C VAL A 207 -22.63 -9.58 -22.68
N ARG A 208 -21.86 -10.38 -21.95
CA ARG A 208 -20.72 -11.16 -22.43
C ARG A 208 -20.67 -12.54 -21.74
N PRO A 209 -21.65 -13.43 -22.00
CA PRO A 209 -21.79 -14.70 -21.28
C PRO A 209 -20.62 -15.69 -21.44
N GLY A 210 -19.72 -15.49 -22.41
CA GLY A 210 -18.51 -16.29 -22.59
C GLY A 210 -17.26 -15.72 -21.91
N GLU A 211 -17.31 -14.50 -21.39
CA GLU A 211 -16.15 -13.82 -20.80
C GLU A 211 -16.11 -14.01 -19.29
N LYS A 212 -15.07 -14.68 -18.79
CA LYS A 212 -14.83 -14.81 -17.34
C LYS A 212 -14.17 -13.54 -16.82
N TRP A 213 -15.00 -12.54 -16.53
CA TRP A 213 -14.54 -11.29 -15.94
C TRP A 213 -14.67 -11.31 -14.42
N LYS A 214 -13.64 -10.78 -13.75
CA LYS A 214 -13.57 -10.67 -12.29
C LYS A 214 -12.96 -9.32 -11.95
N HIS A 215 -13.53 -8.62 -10.97
CA HIS A 215 -13.03 -7.30 -10.59
C HIS A 215 -11.57 -7.39 -10.11
N GLU A 216 -11.14 -8.49 -9.49
CA GLU A 216 -9.74 -8.67 -9.04
C GLU A 216 -8.75 -8.65 -10.20
N MET A 217 -9.09 -9.28 -11.33
CA MET A 217 -8.23 -9.26 -12.53
C MET A 217 -8.25 -7.89 -13.20
N ALA A 218 -9.42 -7.23 -13.21
CA ALA A 218 -9.51 -5.84 -13.66
C ALA A 218 -8.72 -4.89 -12.75
N SER A 219 -8.62 -5.17 -11.44
CA SER A 219 -7.80 -4.40 -10.49
C SER A 219 -6.32 -4.52 -10.84
N VAL A 220 -5.87 -5.73 -11.17
CA VAL A 220 -4.49 -5.97 -11.66
C VAL A 220 -4.23 -5.20 -12.96
N GLN A 221 -5.14 -5.26 -13.93
CA GLN A 221 -5.00 -4.52 -15.19
C GLN A 221 -5.00 -3.01 -14.99
N MET A 222 -5.88 -2.50 -14.12
CA MET A 222 -5.95 -1.09 -13.79
C MET A 222 -4.71 -0.62 -13.00
N PHE A 223 -4.17 -1.46 -12.13
CA PHE A 223 -2.91 -1.21 -11.42
C PHE A 223 -1.73 -1.07 -12.40
N ASP A 224 -1.57 -2.02 -13.34
CA ASP A 224 -0.53 -1.92 -14.37
C ASP A 224 -0.71 -0.65 -15.22
N HIS A 225 -1.96 -0.30 -15.57
CA HIS A 225 -2.25 0.94 -16.30
C HIS A 225 -1.92 2.20 -15.48
N LEU A 226 -2.29 2.23 -14.19
CA LEU A 226 -2.02 3.31 -13.25
C LEU A 226 -0.51 3.54 -13.12
N VAL A 227 0.26 2.47 -12.86
CA VAL A 227 1.72 2.57 -12.70
C VAL A 227 2.36 3.14 -13.97
N ARG A 228 2.03 2.58 -15.13
CA ARG A 228 2.63 2.95 -16.41
C ARG A 228 2.30 4.39 -16.85
N VAL A 229 1.04 4.80 -16.79
CA VAL A 229 0.62 6.12 -17.30
C VAL A 229 1.09 7.26 -16.41
N ASN A 230 1.27 7.01 -15.12
CA ASN A 230 1.70 8.03 -14.16
C ASN A 230 3.21 7.97 -13.86
N GLY A 231 3.98 7.13 -14.57
CA GLY A 231 5.43 6.99 -14.39
C GLY A 231 5.83 6.59 -12.98
N LEU A 232 5.06 5.70 -12.33
CA LEU A 232 5.28 5.37 -10.93
C LEU A 232 6.42 4.38 -10.71
N GLU A 233 6.96 3.73 -11.75
CA GLU A 233 8.09 2.80 -11.58
C GLU A 233 9.29 3.49 -10.91
N GLU A 234 9.71 4.65 -11.46
CA GLU A 234 10.82 5.43 -10.90
C GLU A 234 10.52 5.93 -9.48
N VAL A 235 9.25 6.25 -9.20
CA VAL A 235 8.81 6.71 -7.87
C VAL A 235 8.88 5.58 -6.86
N MET A 236 8.49 4.36 -7.24
CA MET A 236 8.58 3.16 -6.41
C MET A 236 10.04 2.84 -6.09
N GLU A 237 10.92 2.86 -7.08
CA GLU A 237 12.37 2.65 -6.90
C GLU A 237 13.02 3.75 -6.05
N ARG A 238 12.54 5.00 -6.13
CA ARG A 238 12.96 6.08 -5.22
C ARG A 238 12.62 5.82 -3.76
N HIS A 239 11.53 5.10 -3.50
CA HIS A 239 11.09 4.72 -2.16
C HIS A 239 11.56 3.32 -1.73
N GLY A 240 12.50 2.72 -2.46
CA GLY A 240 13.17 1.47 -2.08
C GLY A 240 12.45 0.18 -2.47
N LEU A 241 11.50 0.24 -3.41
CA LEU A 241 10.94 -0.97 -4.03
C LEU A 241 11.86 -1.49 -5.14
N THR A 242 11.85 -2.80 -5.36
CA THR A 242 12.62 -3.50 -6.38
C THR A 242 11.70 -4.02 -7.47
N LEU A 243 11.88 -3.51 -8.69
CA LEU A 243 11.09 -3.90 -9.85
C LEU A 243 11.84 -4.94 -10.70
N PRO A 244 11.14 -5.90 -11.35
CA PRO A 244 9.68 -6.06 -11.41
C PRO A 244 9.07 -6.90 -10.27
N VAL A 245 9.89 -7.43 -9.34
CA VAL A 245 9.45 -8.41 -8.34
C VAL A 245 8.34 -7.88 -7.41
N ASP A 246 8.39 -6.61 -7.02
CA ASP A 246 7.35 -6.00 -6.19
C ASP A 246 6.04 -5.75 -6.93
N LEU A 247 6.09 -5.41 -8.22
CA LEU A 247 4.87 -5.31 -9.04
C LEU A 247 4.17 -6.67 -9.12
N VAL A 248 4.93 -7.75 -9.28
CA VAL A 248 4.39 -9.12 -9.27
C VAL A 248 3.78 -9.43 -7.91
N PHE A 249 4.48 -9.12 -6.81
CA PHE A 249 3.99 -9.37 -5.46
C PHE A 249 2.68 -8.62 -5.15
N ILE A 250 2.58 -7.35 -5.52
CA ILE A 250 1.35 -6.56 -5.34
C ILE A 250 0.18 -7.18 -6.12
N LYS A 251 0.41 -7.52 -7.40
CA LYS A 251 -0.63 -8.14 -8.25
C LYS A 251 -1.08 -9.50 -7.74
N GLU A 252 -0.15 -10.31 -7.25
CA GLU A 252 -0.44 -11.62 -6.66
C GLU A 252 -1.25 -11.53 -5.37
N GLN A 253 -1.07 -10.49 -4.55
CA GLN A 253 -1.89 -10.26 -3.37
C GLN A 253 -3.34 -9.86 -3.73
N ILE A 254 -3.54 -9.21 -4.87
CA ILE A 254 -4.88 -8.78 -5.34
C ILE A 254 -5.62 -9.96 -6.00
N ALA A 255 -5.00 -10.61 -6.99
CA ALA A 255 -5.67 -11.61 -7.82
C ALA A 255 -5.40 -13.06 -7.39
N GLY A 256 -4.44 -13.31 -6.49
CA GLY A 256 -3.86 -14.63 -6.28
C GLY A 256 -2.77 -14.95 -7.31
N PRO A 257 -2.35 -16.23 -7.41
CA PRO A 257 -1.32 -16.64 -8.36
C PRO A 257 -1.68 -16.23 -9.80
N LEU A 258 -0.77 -15.52 -10.47
CA LEU A 258 -0.99 -15.00 -11.82
C LEU A 258 -0.79 -16.05 -12.92
N ASP A 259 -0.02 -17.10 -12.61
CA ASP A 259 0.31 -18.17 -13.52
C ASP A 259 -0.46 -19.44 -13.16
N ASN A 260 -1.54 -19.70 -13.91
CA ASN A 260 -2.40 -20.85 -13.69
C ASN A 260 -1.70 -22.19 -13.95
N SER A 261 -0.57 -22.22 -14.69
CA SER A 261 0.16 -23.46 -14.96
C SER A 261 0.87 -24.02 -13.72
N ILE A 262 1.08 -23.18 -12.70
CA ILE A 262 1.89 -23.47 -11.51
C ILE A 262 1.00 -23.72 -10.27
N LEU A 263 -0.33 -23.76 -10.44
CA LEU A 263 -1.30 -24.02 -9.35
C LEU A 263 -1.07 -25.36 -8.64
N ASN A 264 -0.46 -26.34 -9.32
CA ASN A 264 -0.12 -27.66 -8.75
C ASN A 264 1.28 -27.71 -8.11
N SER A 265 2.03 -26.61 -8.07
CA SER A 265 3.32 -26.55 -7.39
C SER A 265 3.14 -26.43 -5.87
N SER A 266 4.20 -26.73 -5.11
CA SER A 266 4.25 -26.48 -3.67
C SER A 266 4.12 -24.99 -3.32
N TRP A 267 4.55 -24.09 -4.21
CA TRP A 267 4.54 -22.64 -4.04
C TRP A 267 4.21 -21.90 -5.35
N PRO A 268 2.97 -21.42 -5.53
CA PRO A 268 2.51 -20.88 -6.82
C PRO A 268 2.82 -19.39 -7.04
N TYR A 269 3.49 -18.73 -6.10
CA TYR A 269 3.76 -17.29 -6.14
C TYR A 269 5.21 -16.99 -6.53
N LYS A 270 5.43 -15.90 -7.26
CA LYS A 270 6.74 -15.47 -7.76
C LYS A 270 7.25 -14.20 -7.08
N GLY A 271 6.36 -13.36 -6.55
CA GLY A 271 6.71 -12.06 -5.97
C GLY A 271 7.44 -12.16 -4.62
N ARG A 272 7.20 -13.23 -3.86
CA ARG A 272 7.87 -13.51 -2.58
C ARG A 272 8.06 -15.01 -2.39
N PRO A 273 9.10 -15.43 -1.65
CA PRO A 273 9.36 -16.84 -1.41
C PRO A 273 8.42 -17.41 -0.32
N MET A 274 8.39 -18.74 -0.20
CA MET A 274 7.45 -19.46 0.68
C MET A 274 7.60 -19.09 2.16
N GLU A 275 8.79 -18.67 2.58
CA GLU A 275 9.09 -18.22 3.95
C GLU A 275 8.31 -16.94 4.32
N LYS A 276 7.81 -16.21 3.32
CA LYS A 276 6.95 -15.03 3.48
C LYS A 276 5.49 -15.31 3.07
N SER A 277 5.06 -16.56 3.12
CA SER A 277 3.71 -16.97 2.68
C SER A 277 2.57 -16.25 3.40
N PHE A 278 2.76 -15.94 4.69
CA PHE A 278 1.78 -15.24 5.51
C PHE A 278 1.42 -13.84 5.00
N LEU A 279 2.27 -13.19 4.20
CA LEU A 279 1.96 -11.86 3.64
C LEU A 279 0.78 -11.92 2.66
N TYR A 280 0.61 -13.02 1.93
CA TYR A 280 -0.50 -13.22 0.99
C TYR A 280 -1.85 -13.45 1.69
N GLU A 281 -1.86 -13.62 3.01
CA GLU A 281 -3.07 -13.81 3.81
C GLU A 281 -3.63 -12.49 4.36
N ILE A 282 -2.97 -11.35 4.09
CA ILE A 282 -3.34 -10.05 4.65
C ILE A 282 -4.48 -9.39 3.87
N VAL A 283 -4.29 -9.16 2.57
CA VAL A 283 -5.20 -8.34 1.74
C VAL A 283 -6.39 -9.13 1.22
N ALA A 284 -6.16 -10.30 0.62
CA ALA A 284 -7.21 -11.14 0.04
C ALA A 284 -6.98 -12.61 0.37
N ASN A 285 -7.55 -13.07 1.49
CA ASN A 285 -7.30 -14.41 2.00
C ASN A 285 -8.30 -15.42 1.43
N LYS A 286 -7.98 -15.99 0.26
CA LYS A 286 -8.84 -16.97 -0.41
C LYS A 286 -8.96 -18.32 0.33
N ARG A 287 -8.13 -18.58 1.34
CA ARG A 287 -8.12 -19.86 2.07
C ARG A 287 -9.27 -19.95 3.06
N ASN A 288 -9.49 -18.90 3.84
CA ASN A 288 -10.47 -18.90 4.93
C ASN A 288 -11.36 -17.64 4.95
N GLY A 289 -11.09 -16.66 4.08
CA GLY A 289 -11.84 -15.42 4.03
C GLY A 289 -11.65 -14.53 5.26
N ILE A 290 -10.50 -14.58 5.93
CA ILE A 290 -10.14 -13.65 7.00
C ILE A 290 -9.02 -12.76 6.49
N ASP A 291 -9.38 -11.53 6.13
CA ASP A 291 -8.50 -10.53 5.53
C ASP A 291 -8.93 -9.11 5.94
N VAL A 292 -8.05 -8.13 5.70
CA VAL A 292 -8.29 -6.75 6.09
C VAL A 292 -9.34 -6.04 5.23
N ASP A 293 -9.58 -6.53 4.00
CA ASP A 293 -10.70 -6.10 3.15
C ASP A 293 -12.03 -6.26 3.91
N LYS A 294 -12.25 -7.46 4.45
CA LYS A 294 -13.42 -7.74 5.29
C LYS A 294 -13.50 -6.84 6.49
N TRP A 295 -12.40 -6.64 7.21
CA TRP A 295 -12.42 -5.85 8.43
C TRP A 295 -12.90 -4.41 8.16
N ASP A 296 -12.42 -3.78 7.08
CA ASP A 296 -12.88 -2.46 6.68
C ASP A 296 -14.35 -2.48 6.27
N TYR A 297 -14.73 -3.27 5.25
CA TYR A 297 -16.10 -3.19 4.74
C TYR A 297 -17.11 -3.61 5.81
N PHE A 298 -16.76 -4.52 6.72
CA PHE A 298 -17.63 -4.86 7.83
C PHE A 298 -17.90 -3.66 8.74
N ALA A 299 -16.85 -2.99 9.20
CA ALA A 299 -17.01 -1.83 10.07
C ALA A 299 -17.71 -0.68 9.32
N ARG A 300 -17.29 -0.40 8.09
CA ARG A 300 -17.78 0.70 7.25
C ARG A 300 -19.22 0.51 6.81
N ASP A 301 -19.59 -0.66 6.32
CA ASP A 301 -20.98 -0.93 5.92
C ASP A 301 -21.89 -0.93 7.15
N CYS A 302 -21.44 -1.46 8.29
CA CYS A 302 -22.22 -1.40 9.53
C CYS A 302 -22.52 0.05 9.92
N TYR A 303 -21.50 0.90 9.90
CA TYR A 303 -21.62 2.33 10.20
C TYR A 303 -22.65 3.02 9.29
N HIS A 304 -22.53 2.84 7.97
CA HIS A 304 -23.41 3.50 7.00
C HIS A 304 -24.83 2.92 6.94
N LEU A 305 -25.01 1.66 7.33
CA LEU A 305 -26.33 1.01 7.41
C LEU A 305 -27.02 1.21 8.77
N GLY A 306 -26.35 1.82 9.75
CA GLY A 306 -26.88 1.95 11.12
C GLY A 306 -26.98 0.61 11.86
N ILE A 307 -26.10 -0.35 11.53
CA ILE A 307 -26.04 -1.67 12.15
C ILE A 307 -24.84 -1.71 13.10
N GLN A 308 -25.02 -2.26 14.29
CA GLN A 308 -23.91 -2.42 15.23
C GLN A 308 -22.90 -3.46 14.71
N ASN A 309 -21.61 -3.08 14.64
CA ASN A 309 -20.53 -4.01 14.38
C ASN A 309 -20.04 -4.64 15.68
N ASN A 310 -20.15 -5.96 15.79
CA ASN A 310 -19.68 -6.72 16.95
C ASN A 310 -18.26 -7.28 16.77
N PHE A 311 -17.66 -7.13 15.59
CA PHE A 311 -16.30 -7.56 15.31
C PHE A 311 -15.29 -6.45 15.64
N ASP A 312 -14.42 -6.71 16.61
CA ASP A 312 -13.31 -5.85 16.99
C ASP A 312 -11.99 -6.34 16.34
N TYR A 313 -11.63 -5.70 15.23
CA TYR A 313 -10.38 -6.00 14.52
C TYR A 313 -9.13 -5.57 15.30
N GLN A 314 -9.21 -4.59 16.21
CA GLN A 314 -8.06 -4.16 17.01
C GLN A 314 -7.65 -5.28 17.98
N ARG A 315 -8.64 -5.97 18.55
CA ARG A 315 -8.39 -7.17 19.33
C ARG A 315 -7.76 -8.28 18.49
N PHE A 316 -8.21 -8.48 17.25
CA PHE A 316 -7.59 -9.44 16.34
C PHE A 316 -6.11 -9.09 16.08
N LEU A 317 -5.82 -7.84 15.69
CA LEU A 317 -4.46 -7.32 15.47
C LEU A 317 -3.54 -7.59 16.66
N LYS A 318 -4.05 -7.39 17.89
CA LYS A 318 -3.27 -7.57 19.11
C LYS A 318 -2.82 -9.02 19.35
N PHE A 319 -3.60 -9.98 18.89
CA PHE A 319 -3.38 -11.41 19.12
C PHE A 319 -2.95 -12.17 17.86
N ALA A 320 -2.73 -11.48 16.74
CA ALA A 320 -2.20 -12.06 15.53
C ALA A 320 -0.70 -12.38 15.68
N ARG A 321 -0.31 -13.59 15.26
CA ARG A 321 1.06 -14.08 15.17
C ARG A 321 1.22 -14.93 13.92
N VAL A 322 2.44 -15.12 13.45
CA VAL A 322 2.77 -16.09 12.41
C VAL A 322 3.27 -17.38 13.04
N CYS A 323 2.62 -18.49 12.70
CA CYS A 323 3.01 -19.83 13.12
C CYS A 323 3.24 -20.73 11.91
N GLU A 324 4.14 -21.69 12.05
CA GLU A 324 4.34 -22.72 11.03
C GLU A 324 3.29 -23.83 11.17
N VAL A 325 2.59 -24.14 10.08
CA VAL A 325 1.62 -25.24 10.00
C VAL A 325 1.91 -26.02 8.73
N ARG A 326 2.31 -27.29 8.87
CA ARG A 326 2.62 -28.20 7.75
C ARG A 326 3.65 -27.61 6.77
N GLY A 327 4.74 -27.03 7.28
CA GLY A 327 5.84 -26.49 6.48
C GLY A 327 5.59 -25.13 5.82
N LYS A 328 4.48 -24.45 6.16
CA LYS A 328 4.15 -23.10 5.68
C LYS A 328 3.83 -22.17 6.83
N LYS A 329 4.20 -20.90 6.70
CA LYS A 329 3.91 -19.88 7.70
C LYS A 329 2.54 -19.26 7.44
N HIS A 330 1.70 -19.24 8.46
CA HIS A 330 0.33 -18.73 8.40
C HIS A 330 0.06 -17.72 9.50
N ILE A 331 -0.84 -16.77 9.22
CA ILE A 331 -1.37 -15.86 10.24
C ILE A 331 -2.33 -16.67 11.12
N CYS A 332 -2.00 -16.72 12.41
CA CYS A 332 -2.75 -17.41 13.45
C CYS A 332 -3.17 -16.42 14.53
N THR A 333 -4.30 -16.69 15.15
CA THR A 333 -4.76 -15.97 16.34
C THR A 333 -4.82 -16.89 17.54
N ARG A 334 -4.70 -16.31 18.73
CA ARG A 334 -4.87 -17.04 20.00
C ARG A 334 -6.25 -17.71 20.09
N ASP A 335 -6.26 -18.93 20.59
CA ASP A 335 -7.45 -19.76 20.86
C ASP A 335 -8.62 -19.01 21.53
N LYS A 336 -8.32 -18.21 22.56
CA LYS A 336 -9.32 -17.40 23.29
C LYS A 336 -9.97 -16.28 22.47
N VAL A 337 -9.50 -16.04 21.24
CA VAL A 337 -10.03 -15.03 20.31
C VAL A 337 -10.90 -15.69 19.22
N HIS A 338 -11.09 -17.02 19.26
CA HIS A 338 -11.92 -17.76 18.31
C HIS A 338 -13.33 -17.17 18.14
N PHE A 339 -13.93 -16.63 19.20
CA PHE A 339 -15.23 -15.96 19.11
C PHE A 339 -15.22 -14.74 18.17
N ALA A 340 -14.12 -13.99 18.05
CA ALA A 340 -14.03 -12.88 17.10
C ALA A 340 -14.08 -13.39 15.65
N VAL A 341 -13.44 -14.54 15.36
CA VAL A 341 -13.49 -15.19 14.05
C VAL A 341 -14.90 -15.70 13.73
N VAL A 342 -15.57 -16.27 14.73
CA VAL A 342 -16.97 -16.70 14.61
C VAL A 342 -17.90 -15.51 14.35
N ILE A 343 -17.69 -14.38 15.02
CA ILE A 343 -18.48 -13.16 14.78
C ILE A 343 -18.23 -12.60 13.39
N LEU A 344 -17.00 -12.60 12.88
CA LEU A 344 -16.71 -12.14 11.53
C LEU A 344 -17.41 -13.02 10.47
N THR A 345 -17.36 -14.33 10.64
CA THR A 345 -17.97 -15.29 9.70
C THR A 345 -19.50 -15.32 9.79
N LEU A 346 -20.07 -15.33 10.99
CA LEU A 346 -21.52 -15.31 11.20
C LEU A 346 -22.14 -13.93 10.99
N GLY A 347 -21.42 -12.85 11.29
CA GLY A 347 -21.88 -11.47 11.07
C GLY A 347 -22.01 -11.10 9.59
N ASP A 348 -21.30 -11.81 8.71
CA ASP A 348 -21.47 -11.70 7.25
C ASP A 348 -22.85 -12.14 6.79
N MET A 349 -23.41 -13.15 7.45
CA MET A 349 -24.65 -13.80 7.04
C MET A 349 -25.86 -12.85 7.11
N PRO A 350 -26.18 -12.17 8.22
CA PRO A 350 -27.32 -11.26 8.28
C PRO A 350 -27.14 -10.06 7.34
N LYS A 351 -25.92 -9.55 7.14
CA LYS A 351 -25.65 -8.52 6.11
C LYS A 351 -25.93 -9.04 4.71
N LYS A 352 -25.38 -10.19 4.34
CA LYS A 352 -25.64 -10.83 3.06
C LYS A 352 -27.13 -11.06 2.86
N ILE A 353 -27.88 -11.48 3.88
CA ILE A 353 -29.33 -11.69 3.82
C ILE A 353 -30.09 -10.36 3.63
N ILE A 354 -29.80 -9.33 4.43
CA ILE A 354 -30.46 -8.01 4.33
C ILE A 354 -30.15 -7.35 2.98
N ILE A 355 -28.88 -7.34 2.58
CA ILE A 355 -28.43 -6.79 1.30
C ILE A 355 -29.04 -7.60 0.15
N PHE A 356 -29.05 -8.93 0.21
CA PHE A 356 -29.58 -9.80 -0.85
C PHE A 356 -31.10 -9.64 -1.05
N TRP A 357 -31.88 -9.63 0.03
CA TRP A 357 -33.34 -9.50 -0.04
C TRP A 357 -33.78 -8.14 -0.61
N LEU A 358 -33.12 -7.05 -0.21
CA LEU A 358 -33.47 -5.71 -0.64
C LEU A 358 -32.88 -5.35 -2.02
N ASN A 359 -31.71 -5.88 -2.38
CA ASN A 359 -31.08 -5.59 -3.66
C ASN A 359 -31.68 -6.35 -4.84
N CYS A 360 -32.33 -7.50 -4.64
CA CYS A 360 -32.82 -8.29 -5.77
C CYS A 360 -33.67 -7.43 -6.71
N LYS A 361 -34.64 -6.65 -6.21
CA LYS A 361 -35.54 -5.87 -7.07
C LYS A 361 -34.84 -4.70 -7.80
N ILE A 362 -33.91 -4.00 -7.15
CA ILE A 362 -33.21 -2.82 -7.72
C ILE A 362 -32.04 -3.23 -8.63
N ARG A 363 -31.28 -4.28 -8.26
CA ARG A 363 -30.20 -4.82 -9.10
C ARG A 363 -30.72 -5.32 -10.45
N TYR A 364 -31.90 -5.95 -10.47
CA TYR A 364 -32.52 -6.32 -11.74
C TYR A 364 -32.83 -5.08 -12.57
N THR A 365 -33.52 -4.07 -12.02
CA THR A 365 -33.91 -2.86 -12.77
C THR A 365 -32.70 -2.08 -13.31
N CYS A 366 -31.68 -1.81 -12.49
CA CYS A 366 -30.47 -1.12 -12.93
C CYS A 366 -29.65 -1.94 -13.93
N GLY A 367 -29.53 -3.26 -13.71
CA GLY A 367 -28.86 -4.17 -14.65
C GLY A 367 -29.55 -4.22 -16.01
N TYR A 368 -30.89 -4.34 -16.04
CA TYR A 368 -31.66 -4.31 -17.28
C TYR A 368 -31.61 -2.93 -17.95
N PHE A 369 -31.61 -1.84 -17.19
CA PHE A 369 -31.46 -0.49 -17.75
C PHE A 369 -30.10 -0.30 -18.43
N LEU A 370 -29.01 -0.76 -17.82
CA LEU A 370 -27.67 -0.72 -18.44
C LEU A 370 -27.60 -1.57 -19.72
N VAL A 371 -28.20 -2.78 -19.71
CA VAL A 371 -28.29 -3.64 -20.90
C VAL A 371 -29.10 -2.95 -22.01
N PHE A 372 -30.26 -2.37 -21.66
CA PHE A 372 -31.10 -1.63 -22.60
C PHE A 372 -30.42 -0.39 -23.19
N CYS A 373 -29.62 0.32 -22.38
CA CYS A 373 -28.85 1.48 -22.84
C CYS A 373 -27.72 1.09 -23.82
N LEU A 374 -27.09 -0.07 -23.61
CA LEU A 374 -26.11 -0.64 -24.55
C LEU A 374 -26.76 -0.99 -25.90
N ASP A 375 -27.90 -1.70 -25.88
CA ASP A 375 -28.61 -2.09 -27.10
C ASP A 375 -29.07 -0.88 -27.93
N LYS A 376 -29.35 0.25 -27.27
CA LYS A 376 -29.76 1.50 -27.94
C LYS A 376 -28.61 2.47 -28.26
N LYS A 377 -27.33 2.10 -28.04
CA LYS A 377 -26.15 3.02 -28.14
C LYS A 377 -26.36 4.36 -27.41
N LYS A 378 -27.18 4.38 -26.36
CA LYS A 378 -27.52 5.58 -25.58
C LYS A 378 -27.15 5.30 -24.13
N ILE A 379 -25.86 5.31 -23.83
CA ILE A 379 -25.41 5.33 -22.44
C ILE A 379 -25.44 6.80 -22.00
N TYR A 380 -26.52 7.19 -21.31
CA TYR A 380 -26.49 8.37 -20.48
C TYR A 380 -26.05 7.91 -19.09
N LEU A 381 -24.76 8.02 -18.80
CA LEU A 381 -24.26 7.98 -17.43
C LEU A 381 -24.68 9.31 -16.79
N ILE A 382 -25.58 9.24 -15.81
CA ILE A 382 -25.88 10.36 -14.90
C ILE A 382 -24.84 10.34 -13.79
#